data_AF-A0A317IXM0-F1
#
_entry.id   AF-A0A317IXM0-F1
#
_cell.length_a   1.000
_cell.length_b   1.000
_cell.length_c   1.000
_cell.angle_alpha   90.00
_cell.angle_beta   90.00
_cell.angle_gamma   90.00
#
_symmetry.space_group_name_H-M   'P 1'
#
loop_
_entity.id
_entity.type
_entity.pdbx_description
1 polymer ?
#
loop_
_entity_poly.entity_id
_entity_poly.type
_entity_poly.pdbx_seq_one_letter_code
_entity_poly.pdbx_strand_id
1 'polypeptide(L)'
;MLLTLSFSAVSQEVYQIVPLPRYSPTYYVELTQAEIDAKNAKPNYLDIAGNPYYREGYKTSTLYLGGPRRISRVPAKLDMVTQQIIFVTANQQEITMPVGNVKEMDVFDSSASGIKTVTVRIGYPPIDNQNEFNFYEVIDDGKITFLKCLVKKIIDTKNDVSG
;
A
#
# COMPACT_ATOMS: atom_id res chain seq x y z
N MET A 1 -25.06 1.59 -27.78
CA MET A 1 -24.21 2.78 -27.50
C MET A 1 -23.60 2.56 -26.12
N LEU A 2 -22.33 2.15 -26.06
CA LEU A 2 -21.64 1.90 -24.78
C LEU A 2 -21.17 3.25 -24.21
N LEU A 3 -21.56 3.55 -22.96
CA LEU A 3 -21.00 4.66 -22.17
C LEU A 3 -19.62 4.25 -21.66
N THR A 4 -18.60 5.04 -21.98
CA THR A 4 -17.26 4.91 -21.41
C THR A 4 -17.13 5.87 -20.23
N LEU A 5 -17.00 5.35 -19.02
CA LEU A 5 -16.59 6.11 -17.84
C LEU A 5 -15.06 6.23 -17.88
N SER A 6 -14.53 7.44 -17.76
CA SER A 6 -13.09 7.69 -17.64
C SER A 6 -12.78 8.21 -16.25
N PHE A 7 -11.92 7.52 -15.52
CA PHE A 7 -11.42 7.95 -14.22
C PHE A 7 -9.97 8.43 -14.36
N SER A 8 -9.47 9.22 -13.42
CA SER A 8 -8.06 9.61 -13.42
C SER A 8 -7.50 9.62 -12.01
N ALA A 9 -6.40 8.91 -11.78
CA ALA A 9 -5.64 8.99 -10.54
C ALA A 9 -4.71 10.20 -10.54
N VAL A 10 -4.85 11.09 -9.55
CA VAL A 10 -3.93 12.20 -9.29
C VAL A 10 -2.99 11.81 -8.14
N SER A 11 -1.68 12.03 -8.32
CA SER A 11 -0.64 11.79 -7.30
C SER A 11 -0.20 13.11 -6.68
N GLN A 12 -0.22 13.23 -5.36
CA GLN A 12 0.40 14.33 -4.61
C GLN A 12 1.61 13.81 -3.81
N GLU A 13 2.71 14.57 -3.79
CA GLU A 13 3.90 14.26 -3.00
C GLU A 13 4.01 15.20 -1.80
N VAL A 14 4.23 14.66 -0.60
CA VAL A 14 4.45 15.42 0.63
C VAL A 14 5.66 14.83 1.38
N TYR A 15 6.59 15.70 1.82
CA TYR A 15 7.82 15.34 2.55
C TYR A 15 7.74 15.89 3.98
N GLN A 16 7.95 15.06 5.02
CA GLN A 16 7.89 15.54 6.42
C GLN A 16 8.82 14.79 7.39
N ILE A 17 9.25 15.50 8.44
CA ILE A 17 9.99 14.99 9.60
C ILE A 17 8.99 14.56 10.68
N VAL A 18 9.02 13.29 11.10
CA VAL A 18 8.15 12.77 12.17
C VAL A 18 8.99 12.29 13.36
N PRO A 19 8.86 12.89 14.56
CA PRO A 19 9.45 12.35 15.77
C PRO A 19 8.68 11.09 16.24
N LEU A 20 9.41 10.06 16.67
CA LEU A 20 8.85 8.77 17.09
C LEU A 20 7.94 8.92 18.35
N PRO A 21 6.70 8.43 18.33
CA PRO A 21 5.93 8.25 19.55
C PRO A 21 6.30 6.94 20.25
N ARG A 22 6.15 6.95 21.58
CA ARG A 22 6.06 5.74 22.38
C ARG A 22 4.70 5.07 22.17
N TYR A 23 4.75 3.80 21.79
CA TYR A 23 3.72 2.75 21.76
C TYR A 23 2.41 3.01 22.53
N SER A 24 1.23 2.74 21.92
CA SER A 24 -0.08 2.47 22.56
C SER A 24 -1.14 2.06 21.50
N PRO A 25 -2.32 1.53 21.87
CA PRO A 25 -2.65 0.17 22.32
C PRO A 25 -3.45 -0.63 21.26
N THR A 26 -3.50 -1.97 21.39
CA THR A 26 -4.26 -2.86 20.50
C THR A 26 -5.76 -2.80 20.76
N TYR A 27 -6.57 -2.48 19.74
CA TYR A 27 -8.02 -2.70 19.73
C TYR A 27 -8.35 -4.04 19.07
N TYR A 28 -9.22 -4.84 19.69
CA TYR A 28 -9.83 -6.00 19.04
C TYR A 28 -11.20 -5.60 18.51
N VAL A 29 -11.39 -5.71 17.20
CA VAL A 29 -12.71 -5.67 16.54
C VAL A 29 -13.02 -7.09 16.11
N GLU A 30 -14.12 -7.66 16.59
CA GLU A 30 -14.63 -8.94 16.09
C GLU A 30 -15.23 -8.69 14.71
N LEU A 31 -14.62 -9.26 13.67
CA LEU A 31 -15.13 -9.20 12.29
C LEU A 31 -15.89 -10.48 11.99
N THR A 32 -17.05 -10.35 11.37
CA THR A 32 -17.82 -11.47 10.82
C THR A 32 -17.08 -12.13 9.66
N GLN A 33 -17.39 -13.39 9.36
CA GLN A 33 -16.76 -14.10 8.23
C GLN A 33 -16.95 -13.38 6.89
N ALA A 34 -18.10 -12.73 6.69
CA ALA A 34 -18.36 -11.91 5.50
C ALA A 34 -17.47 -10.65 5.43
N GLU A 35 -17.15 -10.03 6.57
CA GLU A 35 -16.22 -8.90 6.64
C GLU A 35 -14.77 -9.34 6.45
N ILE A 36 -14.42 -10.54 6.92
CA ILE A 36 -13.12 -11.17 6.64
C ILE A 36 -12.99 -11.42 5.13
N ASP A 37 -14.02 -11.98 4.49
CA ASP A 37 -14.03 -12.28 3.06
C ASP A 37 -14.02 -10.99 2.22
N ALA A 38 -14.75 -9.95 2.64
CA ALA A 38 -14.70 -8.62 2.04
C ALA A 38 -13.34 -7.94 2.23
N LYS A 39 -12.69 -8.11 3.38
CA LYS A 39 -11.34 -7.57 3.67
C LYS A 39 -10.25 -8.31 2.88
N ASN A 40 -10.49 -9.57 2.52
CA ASN A 40 -9.64 -10.37 1.65
C ASN A 40 -9.99 -10.21 0.16
N ALA A 41 -11.04 -9.47 -0.18
CA ALA A 41 -11.44 -9.27 -1.56
C ALA A 41 -10.35 -8.52 -2.33
N LYS A 42 -10.00 -9.03 -3.50
CA LYS A 42 -9.10 -8.31 -4.40
C LYS A 42 -9.77 -7.02 -4.84
N PRO A 43 -9.11 -5.86 -4.68
CA PRO A 43 -9.69 -4.64 -5.20
C PRO A 43 -9.71 -4.70 -6.74
N ASN A 44 -10.88 -4.37 -7.31
CA ASN A 44 -11.11 -4.38 -8.76
C ASN A 44 -11.12 -2.94 -9.28
N TYR A 45 -10.21 -2.65 -10.21
CA TYR A 45 -10.02 -1.32 -10.80
C TYR A 45 -10.22 -1.31 -12.33
N LEU A 46 -10.88 -2.33 -12.89
CA LEU A 46 -11.02 -2.52 -14.34
C LEU A 46 -11.52 -1.27 -15.08
N ASP A 47 -12.43 -0.53 -14.47
CA ASP A 47 -13.01 0.67 -15.07
C ASP A 47 -12.33 1.98 -14.62
N ILE A 48 -11.38 1.92 -13.69
CA ILE A 48 -10.74 3.11 -13.12
C ILE A 48 -9.43 3.40 -13.84
N ALA A 49 -9.39 4.46 -14.64
CA ALA A 49 -8.15 4.88 -15.28
C ALA A 49 -7.13 5.48 -14.28
N GLY A 50 -5.87 5.10 -14.49
CA GLY A 50 -4.75 5.33 -13.57
C GLY A 50 -4.17 4.03 -13.03
N ASN A 51 -3.25 4.15 -12.08
CA ASN A 51 -2.64 3.01 -11.39
C ASN A 51 -2.80 3.17 -9.87
N PRO A 52 -3.49 2.26 -9.16
CA PRO A 52 -3.66 2.34 -7.71
C PRO A 52 -2.41 1.90 -6.93
N TYR A 53 -1.44 1.24 -7.60
CA TYR A 53 -0.28 0.66 -6.94
C TYR A 53 0.86 1.66 -6.73
N TYR A 54 1.68 1.42 -5.70
CA TYR A 54 2.87 2.23 -5.38
C TYR A 54 3.84 2.31 -6.57
N ARG A 55 4.11 1.16 -7.20
CA ARG A 55 4.85 1.02 -8.45
C ARG A 55 3.99 0.23 -9.43
N GLU A 56 4.21 0.46 -10.71
CA GLU A 56 3.55 -0.32 -11.75
C GLU A 56 4.11 -1.75 -11.80
N GLY A 57 3.19 -2.72 -11.88
CA GLY A 57 3.50 -4.13 -11.94
C GLY A 57 4.03 -4.74 -10.63
N TYR A 58 4.31 -6.04 -10.68
CA TYR A 58 4.95 -6.76 -9.58
C TYR A 58 6.45 -6.46 -9.55
N LYS A 59 6.98 -6.23 -8.36
CA LYS A 59 8.41 -6.08 -8.11
C LYS A 59 8.91 -7.19 -7.21
N THR A 60 10.17 -7.57 -7.35
CA THR A 60 10.77 -8.56 -6.44
C THR A 60 10.90 -7.91 -5.07
N SER A 61 10.41 -8.58 -4.04
CA SER A 61 10.28 -7.98 -2.72
C SER A 61 10.48 -8.96 -1.57
N THR A 62 10.81 -8.40 -0.41
CA THR A 62 10.77 -9.10 0.88
C THR A 62 9.70 -8.46 1.75
N LEU A 63 8.78 -9.27 2.28
CA LEU A 63 7.67 -8.84 3.13
C LEU A 63 7.97 -9.25 4.58
N TYR A 64 7.88 -8.33 5.52
CA TYR A 64 8.07 -8.60 6.95
C TYR A 64 6.72 -8.57 7.65
N LEU A 65 6.32 -9.67 8.29
CA LEU A 65 4.98 -9.84 8.88
C LEU A 65 4.91 -9.42 10.37
N GLY A 66 6.04 -9.00 10.94
CA GLY A 66 6.22 -8.77 12.38
C GLY A 66 6.98 -9.90 13.06
N GLY A 67 7.81 -9.53 14.04
CA GLY A 67 8.75 -10.45 14.68
C GLY A 67 9.74 -11.04 13.66
N PRO A 68 10.13 -12.33 13.77
CA PRO A 68 11.11 -12.94 12.86
C PRO A 68 10.51 -13.42 11.52
N ARG A 69 9.20 -13.27 11.31
CA ARG A 69 8.50 -13.83 10.15
C ARG A 69 8.67 -12.94 8.92
N ARG A 70 9.16 -13.53 7.82
CA ARG A 70 9.30 -12.85 6.53
C ARG A 70 9.01 -13.78 5.36
N ILE A 71 8.54 -13.20 4.26
CA ILE A 71 8.39 -13.84 2.95
C ILE A 71 9.39 -13.17 2.02
N SER A 72 10.40 -13.91 1.56
CA SER A 72 11.54 -13.31 0.84
C SER A 72 11.50 -13.62 -0.65
N ARG A 73 11.95 -12.65 -1.47
CA ARG A 73 12.12 -12.78 -2.92
C ARG A 73 10.85 -13.21 -3.65
N VAL A 74 9.71 -12.62 -3.29
CA VAL A 74 8.43 -12.84 -3.97
C VAL A 74 8.08 -11.66 -4.87
N PRO A 75 7.42 -11.88 -6.02
CA PRO A 75 6.80 -10.79 -6.77
C PRO A 75 5.67 -10.20 -5.93
N ALA A 76 5.75 -8.92 -5.58
CA ALA A 76 4.74 -8.22 -4.80
C ALA A 76 4.46 -6.81 -5.34
N LYS A 77 3.29 -6.28 -5.01
CA LYS A 77 2.89 -4.90 -5.23
C LYS A 77 2.10 -4.39 -4.04
N LEU A 78 2.24 -3.10 -3.74
CA LEU A 78 1.49 -2.40 -2.70
C LEU A 78 0.36 -1.60 -3.35
N ASP A 79 -0.86 -1.83 -2.89
CA ASP A 79 -2.03 -1.05 -3.22
C ASP A 79 -2.10 0.19 -2.32
N MET A 80 -2.02 1.39 -2.91
CA MET A 80 -2.01 2.64 -2.15
C MET A 80 -3.41 3.13 -1.80
N VAL A 81 -4.47 2.56 -2.39
CA VAL A 81 -5.85 2.90 -2.07
C VAL A 81 -6.31 2.08 -0.87
N THR A 82 -6.07 0.76 -0.91
CA THR A 82 -6.50 -0.15 0.16
C THR A 82 -5.44 -0.39 1.24
N GLN A 83 -4.19 0.01 1.02
CA GLN A 83 -3.05 -0.26 1.91
C GLN A 83 -2.77 -1.77 2.08
N GLN A 84 -3.12 -2.57 1.06
CA GLN A 84 -2.91 -4.02 1.04
C GLN A 84 -1.71 -4.38 0.18
N ILE A 85 -1.03 -5.47 0.55
CA ILE A 85 0.05 -6.03 -0.27
C ILE A 85 -0.46 -7.26 -1.00
N ILE A 86 -0.22 -7.30 -2.30
CA ILE A 86 -0.58 -8.42 -3.17
C ILE A 86 0.71 -9.07 -3.61
N PHE A 87 0.86 -10.38 -3.39
CA PHE A 87 2.06 -11.11 -3.78
C PHE A 87 1.75 -12.44 -4.45
N VAL A 88 2.69 -12.92 -5.26
CA VAL A 88 2.57 -14.17 -6.00
C VAL A 88 3.42 -15.24 -5.32
N THR A 89 2.79 -16.37 -5.00
CA THR A 89 3.47 -17.53 -4.41
C THR A 89 4.22 -18.35 -5.47
N ALA A 90 5.05 -19.30 -5.03
CA ALA A 90 5.74 -20.23 -5.94
C ALA A 90 4.78 -21.03 -6.85
N ASN A 91 3.53 -21.24 -6.41
CA ASN A 91 2.50 -21.93 -7.18
C ASN A 91 1.75 -21.01 -8.16
N GLN A 92 2.26 -19.80 -8.42
CA GLN A 92 1.63 -18.76 -9.25
C GLN A 92 0.26 -18.30 -8.74
N GLN A 93 -0.07 -18.61 -7.48
CA GLN A 93 -1.27 -18.10 -6.84
C GLN A 93 -1.00 -16.71 -6.28
N GLU A 94 -1.84 -15.76 -6.65
CA GLU A 94 -1.83 -14.40 -6.13
C GLU A 94 -2.63 -14.33 -4.82
N ILE A 95 -1.97 -13.86 -3.77
CA ILE A 95 -2.51 -13.70 -2.43
C ILE A 95 -2.52 -12.22 -2.07
N THR A 96 -3.68 -11.75 -1.59
CA THR A 96 -3.84 -10.42 -1.02
C THR A 96 -3.70 -10.52 0.49
N MET A 97 -2.77 -9.76 1.07
CA MET A 97 -2.59 -9.68 2.52
C MET A 97 -3.48 -8.61 3.13
N PRO A 98 -4.24 -8.96 4.19
CA PRO A 98 -4.97 -7.98 4.97
C PRO A 98 -4.08 -6.83 5.45
N VAL A 99 -4.67 -5.64 5.46
CA VAL A 99 -4.05 -4.41 6.00
C VAL A 99 -3.51 -4.67 7.41
N GLY A 100 -2.26 -4.24 7.65
CA GLY A 100 -1.59 -4.38 8.93
C GLY A 100 -0.84 -5.70 9.14
N ASN A 101 -1.03 -6.73 8.30
CA ASN A 101 -0.30 -8.01 8.45
C ASN A 101 1.15 -7.90 8.02
N VAL A 102 1.44 -7.12 6.99
CA VAL A 102 2.81 -6.81 6.57
C VAL A 102 3.20 -5.49 7.23
N LYS A 103 4.28 -5.50 8.01
CA LYS A 103 4.82 -4.34 8.72
C LYS A 103 5.79 -3.52 7.88
N GLU A 104 6.51 -4.20 7.01
CA GLU A 104 7.52 -3.61 6.14
C GLU A 104 7.59 -4.41 4.83
N MET A 105 7.87 -3.72 3.73
CA MET A 105 8.16 -4.32 2.44
C MET A 105 9.39 -3.66 1.83
N ASP A 106 10.41 -4.47 1.56
CA ASP A 106 11.56 -4.08 0.77
C ASP A 106 11.29 -4.39 -0.69
N VAL A 107 11.41 -3.38 -1.56
CA VAL A 107 11.28 -3.47 -3.00
C VAL A 107 12.68 -3.40 -3.62
N PHE A 108 13.05 -4.45 -4.35
CA PHE A 108 14.30 -4.48 -5.10
C PHE A 108 14.07 -3.93 -6.51
N ASP A 109 14.62 -2.76 -6.78
CA ASP A 109 14.59 -2.11 -8.09
C ASP A 109 15.96 -2.25 -8.75
N SER A 110 16.05 -3.10 -9.78
CA SER A 110 17.24 -3.22 -10.60
C SER A 110 17.22 -2.15 -11.69
N SER A 111 18.01 -1.10 -11.51
CA SER A 111 18.26 -0.10 -12.54
C SER A 111 19.63 -0.31 -13.19
N ALA A 112 19.89 0.35 -14.32
CA ALA A 112 21.22 0.36 -14.94
C ALA A 112 22.32 0.90 -14.01
N SER A 113 21.96 1.65 -12.96
CA SER A 113 22.87 2.18 -11.93
C SER A 113 23.12 1.25 -10.74
N GLY A 114 22.51 0.06 -10.73
CA GLY A 114 22.59 -0.93 -9.65
C GLY A 114 21.25 -1.29 -9.04
N ILE A 115 21.28 -2.18 -8.04
CA ILE A 115 20.11 -2.58 -7.25
C ILE A 115 19.89 -1.51 -6.18
N LYS A 116 18.75 -0.83 -6.25
CA LYS A 116 18.26 0.03 -5.17
C LYS A 116 17.20 -0.72 -4.39
N THR A 117 17.30 -0.66 -3.07
CA THR A 117 16.24 -1.13 -2.18
C THR A 117 15.42 0.08 -1.76
N VAL A 118 14.11 0.01 -1.98
CA VAL A 118 13.14 0.97 -1.45
C VAL A 118 12.34 0.28 -0.37
N THR A 119 12.32 0.85 0.82
CA THR A 119 11.59 0.28 1.96
C THR A 119 10.31 1.06 2.19
N VAL A 120 9.18 0.36 2.27
CA VAL A 120 7.90 0.93 2.72
C VAL A 120 7.49 0.27 4.03
N ARG A 121 7.05 1.06 5.02
CA ARG A 121 6.79 0.61 6.40
C ARG A 121 5.53 1.25 6.97
N ILE A 122 4.83 0.51 7.85
CA ILE A 122 3.69 1.01 8.65
C ILE A 122 4.08 1.15 10.14
N GLY A 123 3.13 1.57 10.98
CA GLY A 123 3.31 1.66 12.43
C GLY A 123 3.77 3.04 12.90
N TYR A 124 3.69 4.04 12.03
CA TYR A 124 3.88 5.43 12.39
C TYR A 124 2.61 6.00 13.02
N PRO A 125 2.71 7.02 13.88
CA PRO A 125 1.54 7.68 14.47
C PRO A 125 0.56 8.15 13.39
N PRO A 126 -0.76 8.09 13.66
CA PRO A 126 -1.76 8.69 12.79
C PRO A 126 -1.49 10.18 12.58
N ILE A 127 -1.52 10.62 11.31
CA ILE A 127 -1.34 12.01 10.89
C ILE A 127 -2.37 12.31 9.80
N ASP A 128 -3.05 13.44 9.92
CA ASP A 128 -4.13 13.87 9.02
C ASP A 128 -5.22 12.80 8.85
N ASN A 129 -5.42 12.31 7.63
CA ASN A 129 -6.39 11.28 7.28
C ASN A 129 -5.74 9.88 7.14
N GLN A 130 -4.54 9.70 7.69
CA GLN A 130 -3.81 8.43 7.70
C GLN A 130 -3.86 7.81 9.10
N ASN A 131 -3.84 6.49 9.16
CA ASN A 131 -3.76 5.70 10.38
C ASN A 131 -2.45 4.88 10.43
N GLU A 132 -2.27 4.15 11.52
CA GLU A 132 -1.09 3.31 11.77
C GLU A 132 -0.83 2.21 10.74
N PHE A 133 -1.79 1.90 9.86
CA PHE A 133 -1.66 0.90 8.82
C PHE A 133 -1.36 1.48 7.43
N ASN A 134 -1.20 2.80 7.31
CA ASN A 134 -0.76 3.41 6.07
C ASN A 134 0.75 3.19 5.88
N PHE A 135 1.13 2.80 4.66
CA PHE A 135 2.52 2.63 4.26
C PHE A 135 3.15 3.97 3.92
N TYR A 136 4.36 4.17 4.43
CA TYR A 136 5.23 5.28 4.11
C TYR A 136 6.53 4.76 3.51
N GLU A 137 7.04 5.44 2.50
CA GLU A 137 8.39 5.17 2.00
C GLU A 137 9.41 5.75 2.98
N VAL A 138 10.34 4.90 3.43
CA VAL A 138 11.42 5.28 4.32
C VAL A 138 12.56 5.83 3.48
N ILE A 139 12.79 7.14 3.58
CA ILE A 139 13.83 7.85 2.82
C ILE A 139 15.17 7.75 3.54
N ASP A 140 15.15 7.87 4.86
CA ASP A 140 16.31 7.71 5.74
C ASP A 140 15.83 7.23 7.11
N ASP A 141 16.61 6.35 7.74
CA ASP A 141 16.27 5.71 9.01
C ASP A 141 17.46 5.76 9.98
N GLY A 142 17.34 6.60 11.01
CA GLY A 142 18.36 6.81 12.03
C GLY A 142 17.77 7.20 13.37
N LYS A 143 18.37 8.17 14.06
CA LYS A 143 17.77 8.75 15.30
C LYS A 143 16.43 9.45 15.01
N ILE A 144 16.27 9.90 13.78
CA ILE A 144 15.07 10.49 13.20
C ILE A 144 14.83 9.72 11.90
N THR A 145 13.58 9.41 11.60
CA THR A 145 13.20 8.73 10.36
C THR A 145 12.54 9.74 9.43
N PHE A 146 13.00 9.83 8.19
CA PHE A 146 12.39 10.65 7.15
C PHE A 146 11.43 9.79 6.34
N LEU A 147 10.18 10.25 6.25
CA LEU A 147 9.11 9.52 5.62
C LEU A 147 8.56 10.30 4.43
N LYS A 148 8.34 9.59 3.33
CA LYS A 148 7.56 10.09 2.20
C LYS A 148 6.18 9.43 2.24
N CYS A 149 5.15 10.27 2.38
CA CYS A 149 3.77 9.83 2.29
C CYS A 149 3.31 9.96 0.83
N LEU A 150 2.78 8.87 0.29
CA LEU A 150 2.17 8.85 -1.03
C LEU A 150 0.73 8.41 -0.86
N VAL A 151 -0.21 9.23 -1.31
CA VAL A 151 -1.64 8.94 -1.17
C VAL A 151 -2.25 8.91 -2.56
N LYS A 152 -2.91 7.81 -2.89
CA LYS A 152 -3.73 7.68 -4.09
C LYS A 152 -5.20 7.62 -3.68
N LYS A 153 -6.03 8.40 -4.36
CA LYS A 153 -7.48 8.45 -4.14
C LYS A 153 -8.20 8.23 -5.46
N ILE A 154 -9.33 7.53 -5.40
CA ILE A 154 -10.28 7.47 -6.50
C ILE A 154 -11.14 8.72 -6.40
N ILE A 155 -11.27 9.44 -7.52
CA ILE A 155 -12.09 10.65 -7.62
C ILE A 155 -13.25 10.33 -8.55
N ASP A 156 -14.46 10.30 -7.98
CA ASP A 156 -15.69 10.23 -8.76
C ASP A 156 -16.04 11.63 -9.25
N THR A 157 -15.92 11.84 -10.56
CA THR A 157 -16.34 13.10 -11.17
C THR A 157 -17.75 12.91 -11.70
N LYS A 158 -18.75 13.48 -11.02
CA LYS A 158 -20.09 13.57 -11.57
C LYS A 158 -20.07 14.61 -12.69
N ASN A 159 -20.26 14.17 -13.94
CA ASN A 159 -20.48 15.11 -15.03
C ASN A 159 -21.89 15.70 -14.86
N ASP A 160 -21.99 17.01 -14.62
CA ASP A 160 -23.26 17.76 -14.53
C ASP A 160 -23.96 17.95 -15.90
N VAL A 161 -23.71 17.05 -16.86
CA VAL A 161 -24.34 17.08 -18.19
C VAL A 161 -25.38 15.97 -18.28
N SER A 162 -26.47 16.15 -17.53
CA SER A 162 -27.76 15.53 -17.82
C SER A 162 -28.85 16.48 -17.35
N GLY A 163 -29.18 17.45 -18.21
CA GLY A 163 -30.48 18.09 -18.23
C GLY A 163 -31.46 17.29 -19.06
#